data_AF-A0A813HTT8-F1
#
_entry.id   AF-A0A813HTT8-F1
#
_cell.length_a   1.000
_cell.length_b   1.000
_cell.length_c   1.000
_cell.angle_alpha   90.00
_cell.angle_beta   90.00
_cell.angle_gamma   90.00
#
_symmetry.space_group_name_H-M   'P 1'
#
loop_
_entity.id
_entity.type
_entity.pdbx_description
1 polymer ?
#
loop_
_entity_poly.entity_id
_entity_poly.type
_entity_poly.pdbx_seq_one_letter_code
_entity_poly.pdbx_strand_id
1 'polypeptide(L)'
;MPAGYLRSKATLIVCPARLLRQWEGEFVKFLGDSGCQIWYVEHAVPAPLYRSCLLKQKRGTGDLRILVLETCRDLCAITYKEYMEGFDVVLASVTLQSQENYRRCIDLMCSYLPKGTRRFPTELNGMFMALRLKRLREVMKRVLARKDLPNFQELFTAPEIKTFANYKGAKFPVFELFWWHRVVFDEFHESESWEYRVRELTKALGATNRWGLSGTPPLGSSEAVADVAELMGYPDLCGAAYMKRHVEIGNKPHKLSREECSSDSHQTALRLEAQEFVDGYVRQNSSELVEAIRVVEHTELVEHTPEERIIYRQACHDNGIFDLSQS
;
A
#
# COMPACT_ATOMS: atom_id res chain seq x y z
N MET A 1 19.54 -6.16 1.93
CA MET A 1 18.88 -4.88 1.63
C MET A 1 19.35 -4.41 0.27
N PRO A 2 18.45 -4.22 -0.71
CA PRO A 2 18.77 -3.61 -2.01
C PRO A 2 19.32 -2.18 -1.84
N ALA A 3 20.17 -1.76 -2.77
CA ALA A 3 20.69 -0.39 -2.78
C ALA A 3 19.57 0.64 -3.06
N GLY A 4 19.76 1.86 -2.54
CA GLY A 4 18.82 2.98 -2.76
C GLY A 4 17.71 3.12 -1.73
N TYR A 5 17.80 2.43 -0.59
CA TYR A 5 16.87 2.56 0.53
C TYR A 5 17.57 3.05 1.81
N LEU A 6 16.83 3.78 2.63
CA LEU A 6 17.17 4.15 3.99
C LEU A 6 16.77 3.04 4.96
N ARG A 7 17.71 2.46 5.70
CA ARG A 7 17.38 1.37 6.63
C ARG A 7 16.54 1.90 7.79
N SER A 8 15.37 1.32 7.99
CA SER A 8 14.50 1.56 9.15
C SER A 8 14.45 0.32 10.03
N LYS A 9 14.47 0.51 11.36
CA LYS A 9 14.23 -0.57 12.33
C LYS A 9 12.74 -0.75 12.63
N ALA A 10 11.91 0.21 12.20
CA ALA A 10 10.50 0.24 12.54
C ALA A 10 9.69 -0.81 11.77
N THR A 11 8.56 -1.17 12.35
CA THR A 11 7.46 -1.89 11.70
C THR A 11 6.47 -0.88 11.15
N LEU A 12 6.19 -0.93 9.84
CA LEU A 12 5.10 -0.17 9.23
C LEU A 12 3.85 -1.04 9.19
N ILE A 13 2.74 -0.55 9.73
CA ILE A 13 1.42 -1.18 9.60
C ILE A 13 0.56 -0.24 8.76
N VAL A 14 0.10 -0.72 7.61
CA VAL A 14 -0.79 0.00 6.71
C VAL A 14 -2.16 -0.62 6.80
N CYS A 15 -3.17 0.18 7.12
CA CYS A 15 -4.54 -0.29 7.29
C CYS A 15 -5.57 0.76 6.83
N PRO A 16 -6.84 0.38 6.62
CA PRO A 16 -7.93 1.32 6.47
C PRO A 16 -8.00 2.29 7.65
N ALA A 17 -8.36 3.56 7.39
CA ALA A 17 -8.39 4.60 8.43
C ALA A 17 -9.21 4.21 9.67
N ARG A 18 -10.31 3.48 9.48
CA ARG A 18 -11.18 2.97 10.55
C ARG A 18 -10.46 2.02 11.52
N LEU A 19 -9.42 1.31 11.07
CA LEU A 19 -8.68 0.34 11.88
C LEU A 19 -7.52 0.95 12.67
N LEU A 20 -7.13 2.20 12.42
CA LEU A 20 -6.03 2.85 13.15
C LEU A 20 -6.30 2.84 14.67
N ARG A 21 -7.50 3.25 15.08
CA ARG A 21 -7.90 3.25 16.50
C ARG A 21 -8.02 1.84 17.08
N GLN A 22 -8.39 0.86 16.26
CA GLN A 22 -8.44 -0.53 16.71
C GLN A 22 -7.02 -1.04 17.00
N TRP A 23 -6.06 -0.80 16.10
CA TRP A 23 -4.65 -1.14 16.33
C TRP A 23 -4.09 -0.49 17.59
N GLU A 24 -4.33 0.80 17.77
CA GLU A 24 -3.96 1.51 19.00
C GLU A 24 -4.55 0.83 20.25
N GLY A 25 -5.84 0.46 20.19
CA GLY A 25 -6.53 -0.26 21.25
C GLY A 25 -5.89 -1.60 21.57
N GLU A 26 -5.51 -2.39 20.55
CA GLU A 26 -4.84 -3.68 20.73
C GLU A 26 -3.45 -3.52 21.36
N PHE A 27 -2.65 -2.53 20.95
CA PHE A 27 -1.36 -2.24 21.60
C PHE A 27 -1.54 -1.93 23.08
N VAL A 28 -2.48 -1.04 23.42
CA VAL A 28 -2.78 -0.69 24.81
C VAL A 28 -3.32 -1.89 25.59
N LYS A 29 -4.21 -2.67 24.99
CA LYS A 29 -4.82 -3.85 25.64
C LYS A 29 -3.79 -4.90 26.02
N PHE A 30 -2.82 -5.17 25.15
CA PHE A 30 -1.84 -6.22 25.38
C PHE A 30 -0.56 -5.75 26.09
N LEU A 31 -0.16 -4.50 25.91
CA LEU A 31 1.07 -3.96 26.51
C LEU A 31 0.82 -3.05 27.71
N GLY A 32 -0.40 -2.55 27.86
CA GLY A 32 -0.76 -1.53 28.85
C GLY A 32 -0.17 -0.16 28.52
N ASP A 33 -0.62 0.86 29.25
CA ASP A 33 -0.08 2.23 29.16
C ASP A 33 1.41 2.31 29.53
N SER A 34 1.90 1.37 30.34
CA SER A 34 3.32 1.26 30.70
C SER A 34 4.17 0.54 29.65
N GLY A 35 3.57 -0.12 28.66
CA GLY A 35 4.31 -0.90 27.66
C GLY A 35 4.50 -0.20 26.32
N CYS A 36 3.71 0.83 26.02
CA CYS A 36 3.84 1.62 24.80
C CYS A 36 3.60 3.12 25.01
N GLN A 37 4.07 3.93 24.06
CA GLN A 37 3.74 5.34 23.91
C GLN A 37 3.10 5.57 22.55
N ILE A 38 1.97 6.28 22.53
CA ILE A 38 1.26 6.61 21.28
C ILE A 38 1.45 8.09 20.96
N TRP A 39 1.95 8.35 19.76
CA TRP A 39 2.33 9.66 19.25
C TRP A 39 1.49 10.03 18.03
N TYR A 40 1.03 11.28 18.00
CA TYR A 40 0.26 11.86 16.90
C TYR A 40 0.83 13.21 16.48
N VAL A 41 0.44 13.65 15.29
CA VAL A 41 0.66 15.03 14.87
C VAL A 41 -0.56 15.88 15.23
N GLU A 42 -0.35 16.88 16.09
CA GLU A 42 -1.37 17.84 16.46
C GLU A 42 -1.33 19.02 15.47
N HIS A 43 -2.46 19.25 14.80
CA HIS A 43 -2.62 20.35 13.85
C HIS A 43 -3.18 21.57 14.57
N ALA A 44 -2.44 22.68 14.62
CA ALA A 44 -3.02 23.92 15.14
C ALA A 44 -4.11 24.45 14.21
N VAL A 45 -5.23 24.85 14.79
CA VAL A 45 -6.34 25.55 14.12
C VAL A 45 -6.43 26.97 14.70
N PRO A 46 -6.61 28.03 13.90
CA PRO A 46 -6.72 28.08 12.43
C PRO A 46 -5.38 28.48 11.81
N ALA A 47 -4.65 27.55 11.19
CA ALA A 47 -3.36 27.88 10.58
C ALA A 47 -3.52 28.07 9.05
N PRO A 48 -3.25 29.28 8.50
CA PRO A 48 -3.27 29.50 7.04
C PRO A 48 -2.09 28.83 6.32
N LEU A 49 -1.07 28.34 7.04
CA LEU A 49 0.16 27.84 6.46
C LEU A 49 0.68 26.67 7.30
N TYR A 50 1.24 25.66 6.61
CA TYR A 50 1.83 24.39 7.05
C TYR A 50 2.92 24.45 8.15
N ARG A 51 2.89 25.41 9.08
CA ARG A 51 4.00 25.75 10.00
C ARG A 51 3.77 25.42 11.48
N SER A 52 2.56 25.02 11.88
CA SER A 52 2.23 24.75 13.29
C SER A 52 1.63 23.35 13.47
N CYS A 53 2.38 22.33 13.05
CA CYS A 53 2.08 20.94 13.37
C CYS A 53 3.15 20.45 14.34
N LEU A 54 2.75 19.90 15.49
CA LEU A 54 3.66 19.43 16.52
C LEU A 54 3.42 17.95 16.76
N LEU A 55 4.50 17.19 16.76
CA LEU A 55 4.49 15.79 17.17
C LEU A 55 4.31 15.73 18.68
N LYS A 56 3.28 15.02 19.14
CA LYS A 56 2.88 14.98 20.56
C LYS A 56 2.58 13.56 20.99
N GLN A 57 3.18 13.16 22.10
CA GLN A 57 2.78 11.96 22.83
C GLN A 57 1.41 12.21 23.44
N LYS A 58 0.43 11.38 23.06
CA LYS A 58 -0.94 11.48 23.59
C LYS A 58 -1.17 10.51 24.73
N ARG A 59 -0.49 9.35 24.74
CA ARG A 59 -0.78 8.27 25.68
C ARG A 59 0.44 7.42 26.01
N GLY A 60 0.42 6.84 27.21
CA GLY A 60 1.36 5.83 27.68
C GLY A 60 2.73 6.38 28.08
N THR A 61 3.55 5.56 28.73
CA THR A 61 4.88 5.87 29.25
C THR A 61 5.91 4.78 28.96
N GLY A 62 5.54 3.75 28.20
CA GLY A 62 6.43 2.61 27.92
C GLY A 62 7.55 2.88 26.93
N ASP A 63 8.36 1.86 26.65
CA ASP A 63 9.51 2.01 25.76
C ASP A 63 9.14 1.87 24.27
N LEU A 64 8.06 1.14 23.94
CA LEU A 64 7.63 0.94 22.56
C LEU A 64 6.96 2.22 22.02
N ARG A 65 7.58 2.90 21.06
CA ARG A 65 7.08 4.17 20.51
C ARG A 65 6.31 3.94 19.22
N ILE A 66 5.03 4.30 19.23
CA ILE A 66 4.09 4.09 18.13
C ILE A 66 3.70 5.46 17.58
N LEU A 67 3.97 5.67 16.29
CA LEU A 67 3.52 6.86 15.55
C LEU A 67 2.26 6.54 14.77
N VAL A 68 1.23 7.37 14.93
CA VAL A 68 -0.03 7.24 14.17
C VAL A 68 -0.10 8.36 13.12
N LEU A 69 -0.33 7.96 11.87
CA LEU A 69 -0.44 8.82 10.69
C LEU A 69 -1.75 8.56 9.96
N GLU A 70 -2.65 9.53 10.00
CA GLU A 70 -3.95 9.45 9.34
C GLU A 70 -3.92 10.15 7.97
N THR A 71 -3.16 11.24 7.85
CA THR A 71 -3.17 12.09 6.65
C THR A 71 -1.77 12.49 6.20
N CYS A 72 -1.62 12.92 4.94
CA CYS A 72 -0.35 13.47 4.47
C CYS A 72 0.09 14.75 5.20
N ARG A 73 -0.83 15.45 5.87
CA ARG A 73 -0.47 16.63 6.64
C ARG A 73 0.41 16.25 7.83
N ASP A 74 0.21 15.06 8.39
CA ASP A 74 0.99 14.54 9.52
C ASP A 74 2.48 14.43 9.15
N LEU A 75 2.76 13.92 7.95
CA LEU A 75 4.13 13.83 7.42
C LEU A 75 4.84 15.18 7.30
N CYS A 76 4.10 16.29 7.12
CA CYS A 76 4.71 17.62 7.07
C CYS A 76 5.27 18.07 8.42
N ALA A 77 4.87 17.45 9.53
CA ALA A 77 5.37 17.78 10.85
C ALA A 77 6.68 17.06 11.20
N ILE A 78 6.94 15.93 10.54
CA ILE A 78 7.94 14.95 10.97
C ILE A 78 9.17 15.05 10.08
N THR A 79 10.34 15.21 10.70
CA THR A 79 11.62 15.13 9.98
C THR A 79 11.99 13.68 9.70
N TYR A 80 12.78 13.47 8.65
CA TYR A 80 13.31 12.14 8.37
C TYR A 80 14.13 11.55 9.54
N LYS A 81 14.82 12.39 10.31
CA LYS A 81 15.61 11.97 11.48
C LYS A 81 14.69 11.44 12.59
N GLU A 82 13.70 12.24 12.99
CA GLU A 82 12.72 11.84 14.01
C GLU A 82 12.00 10.55 13.61
N TYR A 83 11.70 10.41 12.32
CA TYR A 83 11.01 9.24 11.80
C TYR A 83 11.84 7.95 11.92
N MET A 84 13.13 7.98 11.60
CA MET A 84 13.98 6.79 11.64
C MET A 84 14.44 6.40 13.05
N GLU A 85 14.69 7.38 13.90
CA GLU A 85 15.28 7.18 15.23
C GLU A 85 14.23 7.18 16.34
N GLY A 86 13.04 7.72 16.07
CA GLY A 86 12.06 8.03 17.11
C GLY A 86 10.98 6.99 17.34
N PHE A 87 10.75 6.06 16.42
CA PHE A 87 9.59 5.16 16.44
C PHE A 87 9.93 3.71 16.10
N ASP A 88 9.32 2.79 16.83
CA ASP A 88 9.43 1.35 16.63
C ASP A 88 8.30 0.83 15.74
N VAL A 89 7.13 1.47 15.80
CA VAL A 89 5.96 1.15 14.99
C VAL A 89 5.41 2.42 14.36
N VAL A 90 5.07 2.35 13.08
CA VAL A 90 4.33 3.39 12.37
C VAL A 90 3.01 2.80 11.92
N LEU A 91 1.91 3.29 12.48
CA LEU A 91 0.54 3.00 12.06
C LEU A 91 0.12 4.06 11.04
N ALA A 92 -0.13 3.64 9.81
CA ALA A 92 -0.46 4.56 8.72
C ALA A 92 -1.76 4.16 8.01
N SER A 93 -2.62 5.16 7.75
CA SER A 93 -3.77 4.95 6.89
C SER A 93 -3.31 4.70 5.45
N VAL A 94 -3.90 3.72 4.77
CA VAL A 94 -3.73 3.52 3.32
C VAL A 94 -4.14 4.76 2.50
N THR A 95 -5.07 5.57 3.02
CA THR A 95 -5.53 6.80 2.36
C THR A 95 -4.45 7.88 2.27
N LEU A 96 -3.38 7.77 3.08
CA LEU A 96 -2.27 8.71 3.03
C LEU A 96 -1.61 8.68 1.64
N GLN A 97 -1.31 7.49 1.11
CA GLN A 97 -0.68 7.34 -0.21
C GLN A 97 -1.61 7.77 -1.36
N SER A 98 -2.93 7.77 -1.17
CA SER A 98 -3.90 8.23 -2.17
C SER A 98 -4.02 9.75 -2.24
N GLN A 99 -3.43 10.53 -1.33
CA GLN A 99 -3.54 11.99 -1.38
C GLN A 99 -2.58 12.61 -2.42
N GLU A 100 -3.06 13.65 -3.10
CA GLU A 100 -2.31 14.40 -4.12
C GLU A 100 -1.00 15.02 -3.57
N ASN A 101 -1.00 15.42 -2.29
CA ASN A 101 0.20 15.96 -1.65
C ASN A 101 1.33 14.92 -1.53
N TYR A 102 0.99 13.63 -1.30
CA TYR A 102 1.98 12.55 -1.31
C TYR A 102 2.63 12.42 -2.68
N ARG A 103 1.79 12.39 -3.72
CA ARG A 103 2.24 12.33 -5.13
C ARG A 103 3.16 13.50 -5.46
N ARG A 104 2.76 14.73 -5.13
CA ARG A 104 3.56 15.94 -5.38
C ARG A 104 4.92 15.90 -4.70
N CYS A 105 5.01 15.36 -3.49
CA CYS A 105 6.29 15.17 -2.81
C CYS A 105 7.20 14.20 -3.58
N ILE A 106 6.67 13.08 -4.08
CA ILE A 106 7.43 12.16 -4.94
C ILE A 106 7.86 12.84 -6.25
N ASP A 107 6.95 13.58 -6.89
CA ASP A 107 7.23 14.32 -8.12
C ASP A 107 8.38 15.31 -7.94
N LEU A 108 8.37 16.08 -6.85
CA LEU A 108 9.42 17.05 -6.54
C LEU A 108 10.78 16.38 -6.30
N MET A 109 10.80 15.23 -5.64
CA MET A 109 12.02 14.43 -5.48
C MET A 109 12.53 13.88 -6.81
N CYS A 110 11.63 13.56 -7.74
CA CYS A 110 11.98 13.05 -9.07
C CYS A 110 12.36 14.16 -10.08
N SER A 111 11.81 15.38 -9.93
CA SER A 111 11.92 16.46 -10.93
C SER A 111 13.27 17.17 -10.93
N TYR A 112 14.04 17.06 -9.84
CA TYR A 112 15.31 17.78 -9.65
C TYR A 112 16.56 17.06 -10.17
N LEU A 113 16.36 16.05 -11.03
CA LEU A 113 17.49 15.41 -11.67
C LEU A 113 18.21 16.35 -12.65
N PRO A 114 19.54 16.17 -12.82
CA PRO A 114 20.34 16.99 -13.73
C PRO A 114 19.73 17.07 -15.13
N LYS A 115 19.89 18.24 -15.77
CA LYS A 115 19.53 18.48 -17.18
C LYS A 115 20.13 17.37 -18.05
N GLY A 116 19.27 16.55 -18.68
CA GLY A 116 19.68 15.42 -19.51
C GLY A 116 18.91 14.12 -19.24
N THR A 117 18.28 14.00 -18.07
CA THR A 117 17.35 12.89 -17.81
C THR A 117 15.94 13.27 -18.28
N ARG A 118 15.42 12.61 -19.33
CA ARG A 118 14.12 12.91 -19.96
C ARG A 118 13.03 13.22 -18.92
N ARG A 119 12.37 14.38 -19.04
CA ARG A 119 11.18 14.72 -18.26
C ARG A 119 10.01 13.86 -18.72
N PHE A 120 9.18 13.39 -17.80
CA PHE A 120 7.92 12.72 -18.16
C PHE A 120 6.88 13.77 -18.56
N PRO A 121 6.03 13.51 -19.57
CA PRO A 121 4.88 14.36 -19.87
C PRO A 121 3.96 14.42 -18.65
N THR A 122 3.57 15.64 -18.28
CA THR A 122 2.76 15.96 -17.09
C THR A 122 1.31 15.46 -17.15
N GLU A 123 0.88 14.89 -18.28
CA GLU A 123 -0.54 14.57 -18.58
C GLU A 123 -0.94 13.12 -18.22
N LEU A 124 0.01 12.26 -17.80
CA LEU A 124 -0.22 10.83 -17.51
C LEU A 124 0.13 10.43 -16.06
N ASN A 125 -0.11 11.33 -15.12
CA ASN A 125 0.51 11.31 -13.78
C ASN A 125 0.22 10.11 -12.87
N GLY A 126 -0.83 9.31 -13.12
CA GLY A 126 -1.05 8.07 -12.35
C GLY A 126 -0.24 6.88 -12.88
N MET A 127 -0.18 6.74 -14.21
CA MET A 127 0.34 5.54 -14.90
C MET A 127 1.85 5.36 -14.75
N PHE A 128 2.59 6.42 -14.48
CA PHE A 128 4.06 6.38 -14.37
C PHE A 128 4.57 6.31 -12.93
N MET A 129 3.74 6.01 -11.93
CA MET A 129 4.18 5.97 -10.53
C MET A 129 5.33 4.97 -10.31
N ALA A 130 5.23 3.75 -10.86
CA ALA A 130 6.29 2.76 -10.82
C ALA A 130 7.64 3.31 -11.33
N LEU A 131 7.60 4.06 -12.43
CA LEU A 131 8.79 4.63 -13.06
C LEU A 131 9.38 5.78 -12.24
N ARG A 132 8.55 6.59 -11.59
CA ARG A 132 8.99 7.60 -10.62
C ARG A 132 9.70 6.96 -9.44
N LEU A 133 9.13 5.92 -8.85
CA LEU A 133 9.72 5.21 -7.72
C LEU A 133 11.05 4.54 -8.08
N LYS A 134 11.14 3.94 -9.28
CA LYS A 134 12.41 3.43 -9.81
C LYS A 134 13.46 4.54 -9.92
N ARG A 135 13.08 5.70 -10.44
CA ARG A 135 13.96 6.86 -10.60
C ARG A 135 14.39 7.46 -9.26
N LEU A 136 13.47 7.51 -8.30
CA LEU A 136 13.74 7.91 -6.91
C LEU A 136 14.77 6.98 -6.25
N ARG A 137 14.63 5.66 -6.43
CA ARG A 137 15.62 4.67 -5.96
C ARG A 137 17.00 4.89 -6.57
N GLU A 138 17.10 5.19 -7.86
CA GLU A 138 18.39 5.49 -8.51
C GLU A 138 19.04 6.77 -7.97
N VAL A 139 18.26 7.81 -7.67
CA VAL A 139 18.76 9.02 -6.99
C VAL A 139 19.33 8.65 -5.63
N MET A 140 18.54 7.95 -4.81
CA MET A 140 18.97 7.56 -3.47
C MET A 140 20.19 6.64 -3.49
N LYS A 141 20.29 5.75 -4.47
CA LYS A 141 21.47 4.88 -4.65
C LYS A 141 22.74 5.69 -4.86
N ARG A 142 22.69 6.78 -5.63
CA ARG A 142 23.83 7.69 -5.84
C ARG A 142 24.16 8.45 -4.57
N VAL A 143 23.14 9.03 -3.92
CA VAL A 143 23.31 9.80 -2.67
C VAL A 143 23.92 8.93 -1.57
N LEU A 144 23.43 7.71 -1.38
CA LEU A 144 23.92 6.78 -0.37
C LEU A 144 25.30 6.17 -0.71
N ALA A 145 25.74 6.23 -1.96
CA ALA A 145 27.08 5.79 -2.37
C ALA A 145 28.16 6.86 -2.15
N ARG A 146 27.78 8.10 -1.81
CA ARG A 146 28.72 9.19 -1.56
C ARG A 146 29.49 8.95 -0.26
N LYS A 147 30.82 8.90 -0.37
CA LYS A 147 31.72 8.74 0.79
C LYS A 147 31.91 10.03 1.58
N ASP A 148 31.66 11.17 0.95
CA ASP A 148 31.84 12.50 1.53
C ASP A 148 30.64 12.98 2.36
N LEU A 149 29.57 12.17 2.45
CA LEU A 149 28.41 12.40 3.31
C LEU A 149 28.29 11.24 4.32
N PRO A 150 29.17 11.17 5.33
CA PRO A 150 29.28 10.04 6.24
C PRO A 150 28.06 9.86 7.16
N ASN A 151 27.25 10.90 7.35
CA ASN A 151 26.10 10.85 8.26
C ASN A 151 24.78 11.25 7.58
N PHE A 152 23.69 10.87 8.24
CA PHE A 152 22.34 11.00 7.70
C PHE A 152 21.89 12.45 7.52
N GLN A 153 22.26 13.33 8.45
CA GLN A 153 21.92 14.75 8.39
C GLN A 153 22.51 15.41 7.14
N GLU A 154 23.70 14.97 6.73
CA GLU A 154 24.39 15.46 5.54
C GLU A 154 23.79 14.92 4.23
N LEU A 155 23.09 13.78 4.24
CA LEU A 155 22.44 13.25 3.02
C LEU A 155 21.49 14.28 2.40
N PHE A 156 20.70 14.98 3.21
CA PHE A 156 19.75 16.00 2.74
C PHE A 156 20.42 17.28 2.26
N THR A 157 21.74 17.42 2.43
CA THR A 157 22.52 18.51 1.86
C THR A 157 23.04 18.20 0.45
N ALA A 158 22.97 16.93 0.04
CA ALA A 158 23.44 16.46 -1.26
C ALA A 158 22.72 17.21 -2.41
N PRO A 159 23.43 17.76 -3.41
CA PRO A 159 22.82 18.51 -4.51
C PRO A 159 21.67 17.80 -5.21
N GLU A 160 21.70 16.47 -5.26
CA GLU A 160 20.69 15.61 -5.88
C GLU A 160 19.32 15.69 -5.18
N ILE A 161 19.30 15.93 -3.86
CA ILE A 161 18.07 16.01 -3.06
C ILE A 161 17.93 17.33 -2.28
N LYS A 162 18.90 18.24 -2.37
CA LYS A 162 18.95 19.53 -1.67
C LYS A 162 17.71 20.39 -1.93
N THR A 163 17.17 20.39 -3.15
CA THR A 163 15.99 21.21 -3.43
C THR A 163 14.75 20.68 -2.73
N PHE A 164 14.57 19.36 -2.66
CA PHE A 164 13.50 18.76 -1.86
C PHE A 164 13.71 19.02 -0.37
N ALA A 165 14.94 18.83 0.11
CA ALA A 165 15.29 19.14 1.49
C ALA A 165 14.98 20.60 1.83
N ASN A 166 15.16 21.53 0.91
CA ASN A 166 14.77 22.94 1.08
C ASN A 166 13.25 23.17 1.01
N TYR A 167 12.53 22.46 0.12
CA TYR A 167 11.08 22.61 -0.06
C TYR A 167 10.27 22.19 1.18
N LYS A 168 10.79 21.26 1.99
CA LYS A 168 10.13 20.78 3.22
C LYS A 168 11.03 20.76 4.46
N GLY A 169 12.22 21.34 4.43
CA GLY A 169 13.15 21.32 5.57
C GLY A 169 13.54 19.91 6.02
N ALA A 170 13.74 18.98 5.07
CA ALA A 170 13.93 17.54 5.35
C ALA A 170 12.82 16.93 6.23
N LYS A 171 11.58 17.38 6.02
CA LYS A 171 10.34 16.77 6.52
C LYS A 171 9.65 15.98 5.42
N PHE A 172 8.57 15.31 5.77
CA PHE A 172 7.77 14.47 4.87
C PHE A 172 8.49 13.16 4.53
N PRO A 173 8.61 12.22 5.49
CA PRO A 173 9.24 10.93 5.26
C PRO A 173 8.39 10.07 4.31
N VAL A 174 8.82 9.98 3.05
CA VAL A 174 8.15 9.15 2.03
C VAL A 174 8.47 7.68 2.28
N PHE A 175 7.44 6.85 2.46
CA PHE A 175 7.57 5.46 2.92
C PHE A 175 8.40 4.60 1.97
N GLU A 176 8.32 4.87 0.67
CA GLU A 176 9.02 4.12 -0.39
C GLU A 176 10.53 4.40 -0.44
N LEU A 177 11.02 5.34 0.37
CA LEU A 177 12.46 5.58 0.56
C LEU A 177 13.08 4.66 1.61
N PHE A 178 12.27 4.01 2.44
CA PHE A 178 12.76 3.21 3.56
C PHE A 178 12.76 1.72 3.24
N TRP A 179 13.77 1.04 3.76
CA TRP A 179 13.79 -0.41 3.94
C TRP A 179 13.34 -0.72 5.36
N TRP A 180 12.07 -1.07 5.49
CA TRP A 180 11.40 -1.40 6.73
C TRP A 180 11.89 -2.73 7.30
N HIS A 181 11.92 -2.85 8.63
CA HIS A 181 12.18 -4.14 9.26
C HIS A 181 11.03 -5.12 8.97
N ARG A 182 9.80 -4.60 9.05
CA ARG A 182 8.56 -5.31 8.77
C ARG A 182 7.54 -4.36 8.16
N VAL A 183 6.78 -4.83 7.19
CA VAL A 183 5.55 -4.19 6.73
C VAL A 183 4.39 -5.14 6.97
N VAL A 184 3.29 -4.63 7.51
CA VAL A 184 2.04 -5.35 7.72
C VAL A 184 0.95 -4.63 6.94
N PHE A 185 0.30 -5.33 6.03
CA PHE A 185 -0.88 -4.85 5.31
C PHE A 185 -2.11 -5.48 5.93
N ASP A 186 -2.91 -4.66 6.60
CA ASP A 186 -4.17 -5.10 7.20
C ASP A 186 -5.34 -4.80 6.24
N GLU A 187 -6.30 -5.72 6.19
CA GLU A 187 -7.38 -5.77 5.18
C GLU A 187 -6.89 -5.56 3.75
N PHE A 188 -5.78 -6.20 3.39
CA PHE A 188 -5.13 -5.94 2.10
C PHE A 188 -5.96 -6.41 0.88
N HIS A 189 -7.05 -7.18 1.07
CA HIS A 189 -7.96 -7.49 -0.03
C HIS A 189 -8.61 -6.23 -0.63
N GLU A 190 -8.70 -5.12 0.13
CA GLU A 190 -9.12 -3.83 -0.42
C GLU A 190 -8.18 -3.34 -1.54
N SER A 191 -6.97 -3.93 -1.69
CA SER A 191 -5.99 -3.56 -2.70
C SER A 191 -6.43 -3.71 -4.15
N GLU A 192 -7.42 -4.56 -4.43
CA GLU A 192 -8.03 -4.66 -5.75
C GLU A 192 -8.77 -3.37 -6.14
N SER A 193 -9.39 -2.71 -5.16
CA SER A 193 -10.13 -1.45 -5.33
C SER A 193 -9.23 -0.21 -5.30
N TRP A 194 -7.96 -0.36 -4.91
CA TRP A 194 -7.05 0.77 -4.81
C TRP A 194 -6.75 1.38 -6.17
N GLU A 195 -6.65 2.71 -6.19
CA GLU A 195 -6.13 3.44 -7.35
C GLU A 195 -4.80 2.81 -7.79
N TYR A 196 -4.61 2.61 -9.10
CA TYR A 196 -3.39 2.03 -9.69
C TYR A 196 -2.10 2.60 -9.06
N ARG A 197 -2.08 3.91 -8.82
CA ARG A 197 -0.97 4.61 -8.17
C ARG A 197 -0.66 4.07 -6.77
N VAL A 198 -1.66 3.82 -5.93
CA VAL A 198 -1.51 3.32 -4.56
C VAL A 198 -1.00 1.88 -4.58
N ARG A 199 -1.46 1.06 -5.54
CA ARG A 199 -0.92 -0.30 -5.75
C ARG A 199 0.59 -0.24 -6.04
N GLU A 200 1.03 0.62 -6.95
CA GLU A 200 2.45 0.77 -7.28
C GLU A 200 3.30 1.32 -6.12
N LEU A 201 2.75 2.23 -5.32
CA LEU A 201 3.39 2.70 -4.08
C LEU A 201 3.59 1.55 -3.08
N THR A 202 2.55 0.75 -2.87
CA THR A 202 2.57 -0.39 -1.94
C THR A 202 3.56 -1.47 -2.37
N LYS A 203 3.62 -1.78 -3.67
CA LYS A 203 4.63 -2.69 -4.23
C LYS A 203 6.04 -2.20 -3.98
N ALA A 204 6.28 -0.88 -4.09
CA ALA A 204 7.60 -0.29 -3.95
C ALA A 204 8.14 -0.21 -2.50
N LEU A 205 7.30 -0.42 -1.48
CA LEU A 205 7.72 -0.38 -0.07
C LEU A 205 8.84 -1.39 0.19
N GLY A 206 10.04 -0.95 0.57
CA GLY A 206 11.13 -1.88 0.85
C GLY A 206 10.93 -2.56 2.20
N ALA A 207 11.02 -3.89 2.33
CA ALA A 207 10.92 -4.53 3.64
C ALA A 207 11.68 -5.85 3.72
N THR A 208 12.23 -6.17 4.90
CA THR A 208 12.80 -7.51 5.18
C THR A 208 11.71 -8.56 5.35
N ASN A 209 10.60 -8.20 5.99
CA ASN A 209 9.46 -9.10 6.22
C ASN A 209 8.17 -8.40 5.80
N ARG A 210 7.30 -9.09 5.08
CA ARG A 210 5.97 -8.59 4.71
C ARG A 210 4.90 -9.55 5.23
N TRP A 211 3.86 -8.99 5.83
CA TRP A 211 2.70 -9.72 6.34
C TRP A 211 1.43 -9.14 5.73
N GLY A 212 0.54 -9.99 5.25
CA GLY A 212 -0.79 -9.61 4.77
C GLY A 212 -1.83 -10.25 5.68
N LEU A 213 -2.74 -9.43 6.23
CA LEU A 213 -3.87 -9.87 7.04
C LEU A 213 -5.14 -9.57 6.25
N SER A 214 -5.99 -10.58 6.07
CA SER A 214 -7.27 -10.44 5.38
C SER A 214 -8.18 -11.61 5.72
N GLY A 215 -9.45 -11.33 5.97
CA GLY A 215 -10.48 -12.37 6.09
C GLY A 215 -10.87 -13.00 4.74
N THR A 216 -10.67 -12.27 3.65
CA THR A 216 -11.07 -12.66 2.29
C THR A 216 -9.96 -12.31 1.29
N PRO A 217 -8.77 -12.93 1.36
CA PRO A 217 -7.70 -12.65 0.42
C PRO A 217 -8.13 -13.03 -1.01
N PRO A 218 -7.78 -12.23 -2.04
CA PRO A 218 -8.14 -12.53 -3.42
C PRO A 218 -7.27 -13.67 -3.97
N LEU A 219 -7.74 -14.90 -3.76
CA LEU A 219 -7.05 -16.14 -4.14
C LEU A 219 -7.88 -17.01 -5.10
N GLY A 220 -8.98 -16.48 -5.65
CA GLY A 220 -9.94 -17.23 -6.47
C GLY A 220 -9.45 -17.57 -7.88
N SER A 221 -8.32 -17.00 -8.33
CA SER A 221 -7.72 -17.27 -9.64
C SER A 221 -6.20 -17.18 -9.61
N SER A 222 -5.53 -17.78 -10.59
CA SER A 222 -4.06 -17.71 -10.74
C SER A 222 -3.56 -16.27 -10.88
N GLU A 223 -4.34 -15.41 -11.52
CA GLU A 223 -4.03 -13.98 -11.71
C GLU A 223 -4.07 -13.24 -10.38
N ALA A 224 -5.12 -13.48 -9.58
CA ALA A 224 -5.26 -12.89 -8.27
C ALA A 224 -4.13 -13.32 -7.34
N VAL A 225 -3.79 -14.62 -7.33
CA VAL A 225 -2.65 -15.17 -6.57
C VAL A 225 -1.34 -14.52 -7.00
N ALA A 226 -1.11 -14.35 -8.30
CA ALA A 226 0.10 -13.69 -8.82
C ALA A 226 0.20 -12.22 -8.37
N ASP A 227 -0.91 -11.48 -8.37
CA ASP A 227 -0.97 -10.11 -7.89
C ASP A 227 -0.69 -10.01 -6.38
N VAL A 228 -1.22 -10.95 -5.57
CA VAL A 228 -0.90 -11.06 -4.14
C VAL A 228 0.58 -11.39 -3.93
N ALA A 229 1.12 -12.36 -4.66
CA ALA A 229 2.54 -12.73 -4.58
C ALA A 229 3.48 -11.56 -4.94
N GLU A 230 3.14 -10.77 -5.96
CA GLU A 230 3.85 -9.55 -6.34
C GLU A 230 3.79 -8.51 -5.21
N LEU A 231 2.61 -8.28 -4.64
CA LEU A 231 2.42 -7.36 -3.52
C LEU A 231 3.20 -7.80 -2.27
N MET A 232 3.30 -9.10 -2.03
CA MET A 232 4.00 -9.68 -0.88
C MET A 232 5.51 -9.81 -1.09
N GLY A 233 6.03 -9.44 -2.27
CA GLY A 233 7.46 -9.46 -2.55
C GLY A 233 8.06 -10.85 -2.58
N TYR A 234 7.27 -11.84 -3.05
CA TYR A 234 7.69 -13.24 -3.20
C TYR A 234 9.03 -13.34 -3.99
N PRO A 235 10.01 -14.14 -3.51
CA PRO A 235 11.36 -13.69 -3.12
C PRO A 235 12.36 -13.45 -4.24
N ASP A 236 11.92 -13.52 -5.49
CA ASP A 236 12.63 -12.91 -6.59
C ASP A 236 11.55 -12.49 -7.57
N LEU A 237 11.64 -11.25 -8.06
CA LEU A 237 10.77 -10.74 -9.13
C LEU A 237 10.68 -11.72 -10.32
N CYS A 238 11.58 -12.70 -10.45
CA CYS A 238 11.39 -13.84 -11.32
C CYS A 238 10.09 -14.62 -11.07
N GLY A 239 9.75 -15.14 -9.88
CA GLY A 239 8.55 -16.00 -9.71
C GLY A 239 7.24 -15.24 -9.91
N ALA A 240 7.06 -14.12 -9.20
CA ALA A 240 5.84 -13.31 -9.35
C ALA A 240 5.73 -12.63 -10.72
N ALA A 241 6.82 -12.09 -11.29
CA ALA A 241 6.76 -11.54 -12.64
C ALA A 241 6.72 -12.63 -13.73
N TYR A 242 7.17 -13.86 -13.45
CA TYR A 242 6.98 -15.02 -14.32
C TYR A 242 5.52 -15.41 -14.33
N MET A 243 4.89 -15.69 -13.19
CA MET A 243 3.44 -15.92 -13.08
C MET A 243 2.64 -14.84 -13.80
N LYS A 244 2.94 -13.56 -13.51
CA LYS A 244 2.26 -12.43 -14.13
C LYS A 244 2.51 -12.30 -15.63
N ARG A 245 3.73 -12.54 -16.09
CA ARG A 245 4.06 -12.54 -17.53
C ARG A 245 3.39 -13.71 -18.24
N HIS A 246 3.26 -14.86 -17.62
CA HIS A 246 2.56 -16.02 -18.17
C HIS A 246 1.05 -15.82 -18.24
N VAL A 247 0.47 -15.11 -17.26
CA VAL A 247 -0.90 -14.59 -17.31
C VAL A 247 -1.08 -13.56 -18.45
N GLU A 248 -0.18 -12.57 -18.55
CA GLU A 248 -0.25 -11.53 -19.58
C GLU A 248 -0.07 -12.08 -21.00
N ILE A 249 0.72 -13.15 -21.17
CA ILE A 249 0.89 -13.85 -22.45
C ILE A 249 -0.41 -14.58 -22.83
N GLY A 250 -1.07 -15.25 -21.88
CA GLY A 250 -2.37 -15.90 -22.12
C GLY A 250 -3.50 -14.93 -22.48
N ASN A 251 -3.42 -13.67 -22.02
CA ASN A 251 -4.46 -12.65 -22.23
C ASN A 251 -4.26 -11.76 -23.47
N LYS A 252 -3.14 -11.85 -24.21
CA LYS A 252 -2.90 -11.01 -25.41
C LYS A 252 -3.39 -11.68 -26.70
N PRO A 253 -4.27 -11.05 -27.49
CA PRO A 253 -4.86 -11.67 -28.69
C PRO A 253 -4.01 -11.59 -29.99
N HIS A 254 -2.68 -11.41 -29.96
CA HIS A 254 -1.92 -11.22 -31.22
C HIS A 254 -0.62 -12.03 -31.40
N LYS A 255 -0.63 -12.78 -32.52
CA LYS A 255 0.48 -13.32 -33.35
C LYS A 255 1.29 -14.53 -32.86
N LEU A 256 0.84 -15.23 -31.81
CA LEU A 256 1.18 -16.65 -31.66
C LEU A 256 -0.09 -17.43 -32.00
N SER A 257 0.06 -18.54 -32.74
CA SER A 257 -1.08 -19.36 -33.15
C SER A 257 -1.92 -19.68 -31.92
N ARG A 258 -3.23 -19.66 -32.13
CA ARG A 258 -4.28 -19.90 -31.14
C ARG A 258 -4.22 -21.31 -30.50
N GLU A 259 -3.15 -22.06 -30.75
CA GLU A 259 -2.88 -23.45 -30.38
C GLU A 259 -1.78 -23.57 -29.31
N GLU A 260 -0.87 -22.58 -29.16
CA GLU A 260 0.22 -22.68 -28.18
C GLU A 260 -0.14 -22.08 -26.79
N CYS A 261 -0.95 -21.02 -26.75
CA CYS A 261 -1.37 -20.35 -25.50
C CYS A 261 -2.62 -20.97 -24.83
N SER A 262 -3.32 -21.88 -25.50
CA SER A 262 -4.51 -22.58 -24.99
C SER A 262 -4.24 -24.05 -24.68
N SER A 263 -2.97 -24.45 -24.54
CA SER A 263 -2.66 -25.81 -24.12
C SER A 263 -3.04 -25.96 -22.64
N ASP A 264 -3.87 -26.95 -22.31
CA ASP A 264 -4.21 -27.33 -20.93
C ASP A 264 -2.97 -27.43 -20.03
N SER A 265 -1.84 -27.81 -20.63
CA SER A 265 -0.51 -27.87 -20.00
C SER A 265 -0.05 -26.53 -19.41
N HIS A 266 -0.25 -25.41 -20.12
CA HIS A 266 0.18 -24.08 -19.66
C HIS A 266 -0.66 -23.57 -18.49
N GLN A 267 -1.98 -23.73 -18.54
CA GLN A 267 -2.86 -23.40 -17.41
C GLN A 267 -2.60 -24.29 -16.20
N THR A 268 -2.26 -25.56 -16.44
CA THR A 268 -1.89 -26.49 -15.36
C THR A 268 -0.60 -26.05 -14.67
N ALA A 269 0.43 -25.65 -15.41
CA ALA A 269 1.67 -25.15 -14.84
C ALA A 269 1.45 -23.89 -13.98
N LEU A 270 0.66 -22.92 -14.47
CA LEU A 270 0.29 -21.72 -13.72
C LEU A 270 -0.47 -22.03 -12.43
N ARG A 271 -1.42 -22.98 -12.47
CA ARG A 271 -2.14 -23.41 -11.26
C ARG A 271 -1.22 -24.07 -10.25
N LEU A 272 -0.28 -24.91 -10.69
CA LEU A 272 0.68 -25.55 -9.80
C LEU A 272 1.60 -24.54 -9.12
N GLU A 273 2.10 -23.54 -9.85
CA GLU A 273 2.95 -22.48 -9.28
C GLU A 273 2.16 -21.59 -8.29
N ALA A 274 0.92 -21.22 -8.64
CA ALA A 274 0.03 -20.49 -7.73
C ALA A 274 -0.26 -21.31 -6.46
N GLN A 275 -0.47 -22.62 -6.59
CA GLN A 275 -0.70 -23.50 -5.45
C GLN A 275 0.55 -23.61 -4.56
N GLU A 276 1.76 -23.70 -5.12
CA GLU A 276 3.00 -23.72 -4.36
C GLU A 276 3.17 -22.45 -3.50
N PHE A 277 2.84 -21.28 -4.07
CA PHE A 277 2.80 -20.03 -3.31
C PHE A 277 1.78 -20.09 -2.17
N VAL A 278 0.55 -20.54 -2.45
CA VAL A 278 -0.51 -20.65 -1.43
C VAL A 278 -0.09 -21.59 -0.31
N ASP A 279 0.38 -22.79 -0.64
CA ASP A 279 0.78 -23.82 0.33
C ASP A 279 1.97 -23.38 1.20
N GLY A 280 2.91 -22.63 0.61
CA GLY A 280 4.11 -22.18 1.32
C GLY A 280 3.90 -20.93 2.18
N TYR A 281 3.01 -20.01 1.76
CA TYR A 281 3.02 -18.61 2.25
C TYR A 281 1.66 -18.11 2.71
N VAL A 282 0.57 -18.82 2.44
CA VAL A 282 -0.77 -18.47 2.91
C VAL A 282 -1.16 -19.42 4.04
N ARG A 283 -1.74 -18.87 5.10
CA ARG A 283 -2.29 -19.66 6.21
C ARG A 283 -3.69 -19.17 6.55
N GLN A 284 -4.59 -20.12 6.75
CA GLN A 284 -5.91 -19.88 7.30
C GLN A 284 -5.96 -20.56 8.67
N ASN A 285 -6.02 -19.77 9.73
CA ASN A 285 -6.27 -20.31 11.06
C ASN A 285 -7.79 -20.45 11.22
N SER A 286 -8.30 -21.67 11.23
CA SER A 286 -9.65 -21.90 11.74
C SER A 286 -9.62 -21.84 13.26
N SER A 287 -10.72 -21.42 13.85
CA SER A 287 -10.93 -21.44 15.29
C SER A 287 -11.99 -22.48 15.57
N GLU A 288 -11.73 -23.42 16.48
CA GLU A 288 -12.72 -24.43 16.93
C GLU A 288 -14.03 -23.77 17.37
N LEU A 289 -13.94 -22.56 17.94
CA LEU A 289 -15.10 -21.77 18.35
C LEU A 289 -15.89 -21.22 17.15
N VAL A 290 -15.23 -20.89 16.04
CA VAL A 290 -15.89 -20.44 14.79
C VAL A 290 -16.50 -21.64 14.07
N GLU A 291 -15.83 -22.79 14.05
CA GLU A 291 -16.39 -24.03 13.50
C GLU A 291 -17.62 -24.51 14.28
N ALA A 292 -17.69 -24.24 15.58
CA ALA A 292 -18.86 -24.51 16.42
C ALA A 292 -20.04 -23.55 16.15
N ILE A 293 -19.82 -22.39 15.50
CA ILE A 293 -20.89 -21.49 15.11
C ILE A 293 -21.55 -22.06 13.85
N ARG A 294 -22.74 -22.65 14.03
CA ARG A 294 -23.55 -23.12 12.92
C ARG A 294 -23.99 -21.95 12.05
N VAL A 295 -23.47 -21.87 10.83
CA VAL A 295 -23.99 -20.98 9.80
C VAL A 295 -25.28 -21.60 9.25
N VAL A 296 -26.36 -20.83 9.22
CA VAL A 296 -27.62 -21.22 8.58
C VAL A 296 -27.94 -20.16 7.54
N GLU A 297 -27.94 -20.55 6.28
CA GLU A 297 -28.36 -19.67 5.19
C GLU A 297 -29.89 -19.68 5.09
N HIS A 298 -30.47 -18.49 5.05
CA HIS A 298 -31.89 -18.27 4.82
C HIS A 298 -32.05 -17.40 3.58
N THR A 299 -32.78 -17.92 2.60
CA THR A 299 -33.20 -17.14 1.44
C THR A 299 -34.62 -16.67 1.68
N GLU A 300 -34.80 -15.38 1.90
CA GLU A 300 -36.11 -14.75 2.03
C GLU A 300 -36.45 -14.04 0.73
N LEU A 301 -37.58 -14.43 0.11
CA LEU A 301 -38.12 -13.72 -1.03
C LEU A 301 -38.86 -12.48 -0.50
N VAL A 302 -38.40 -11.31 -0.93
CA VAL A 302 -39.03 -10.04 -0.58
C VAL A 302 -39.85 -9.57 -1.78
N GLU A 303 -41.13 -9.28 -1.55
CA GLU A 303 -41.98 -8.66 -2.56
C GLU A 303 -41.76 -7.14 -2.54
N HIS A 304 -41.47 -6.56 -3.70
CA HIS A 304 -41.42 -5.11 -3.84
C HIS A 304 -42.78 -4.49 -3.51
N THR A 305 -42.75 -3.44 -2.70
CA THR A 305 -43.89 -2.53 -2.52
C THR A 305 -44.31 -1.93 -3.86
N PRO A 306 -45.56 -1.43 -4.01
CA PRO A 306 -46.00 -0.76 -5.23
C PRO A 306 -45.08 0.39 -5.66
N GLU A 307 -44.57 1.16 -4.70
CA GLU A 307 -43.67 2.29 -4.93
C GLU A 307 -42.30 1.82 -5.46
N GLU A 308 -41.67 0.83 -4.82
CA GLU A 308 -40.40 0.25 -5.25
C GLU A 308 -40.53 -0.40 -6.63
N ARG A 309 -41.67 -1.07 -6.89
CA ARG A 309 -41.96 -1.71 -8.17
C ARG A 309 -42.08 -0.71 -9.31
N ILE A 310 -42.65 0.47 -9.06
CA ILE A 310 -42.72 1.56 -10.05
C ILE A 310 -41.32 2.09 -10.35
N ILE A 311 -40.50 2.34 -9.32
CA ILE A 311 -39.12 2.81 -9.48
C ILE A 311 -38.30 1.81 -10.29
N TYR A 312 -38.41 0.52 -9.94
CA TYR A 312 -37.73 -0.57 -10.65
C TYR A 312 -38.16 -0.64 -12.11
N ARG A 313 -39.47 -0.63 -12.40
CA ARG A 313 -39.99 -0.68 -13.77
C ARG A 313 -39.59 0.53 -14.61
N GLN A 314 -39.55 1.72 -14.02
CA GLN A 314 -39.06 2.92 -14.70
C GLN A 314 -37.58 2.77 -15.06
N ALA A 315 -36.75 2.30 -14.13
CA ALA A 315 -35.33 2.05 -14.39
C ALA A 315 -35.12 0.98 -15.48
N CYS A 316 -35.93 -0.09 -15.49
CA CYS A 316 -35.91 -1.09 -16.54
C CYS A 316 -36.28 -0.51 -17.90
N HIS A 317 -37.36 0.29 -17.98
CA HIS A 317 -37.76 0.98 -19.21
C HIS A 317 -36.66 1.90 -19.74
N ASP A 318 -36.05 2.71 -18.87
CA ASP A 318 -35.01 3.67 -19.26
C ASP A 318 -33.72 2.99 -19.74
N ASN A 319 -33.48 1.74 -19.33
CA ASN A 319 -32.36 0.91 -19.79
C ASN A 319 -32.76 -0.10 -20.88
N GLY A 320 -33.98 -0.03 -21.43
CA GLY A 320 -34.44 -0.92 -22.50
C GLY A 320 -34.61 -2.39 -22.08
N ILE A 321 -34.70 -2.68 -20.78
CA ILE A 321 -34.95 -4.00 -20.23
C ILE A 321 -36.47 -4.16 -20.06
N PHE A 322 -37.10 -5.00 -20.87
CA PHE A 322 -38.52 -5.30 -20.75
C PHE A 322 -38.73 -6.54 -19.89
N ASP A 323 -39.09 -6.34 -18.63
CA ASP A 323 -39.56 -7.41 -17.75
C ASP A 323 -41.02 -7.74 -18.12
N LEU A 324 -41.23 -8.83 -18.87
CA LEU A 324 -42.53 -9.28 -19.37
C LEU A 324 -43.24 -10.28 -18.43
N SER A 325 -42.82 -10.41 -17.17
CA SER A 325 -43.51 -11.28 -16.22
C SER A 325 -44.83 -10.66 -15.74
N GLN A 326 -45.93 -11.01 -16.42
CA GLN A 326 -47.30 -10.87 -15.91
C GLN A 326 -47.64 -12.10 -15.05
N SER A 327 -47.61 -11.94 -13.73
CA SER A 327 -48.41 -12.74 -12.78
C SER A 327 -48.50 -12.02 -11.46
#